data_AF-A0A3D8LHQ4-F1
#
_entry.id   AF-A0A3D8LHQ4-F1
#
_cell.length_a   1.000
_cell.length_b   1.000
_cell.length_c   1.000
_cell.angle_alpha   90.00
_cell.angle_beta   90.00
_cell.angle_gamma   90.00
#
_symmetry.space_group_name_H-M   'P 1'
#
loop_
_entity.id
_entity.type
_entity.pdbx_description
1 polymer ?
#
loop_
_entity_poly.entity_id
_entity_poly.type
_entity_poly.pdbx_seq_one_letter_code
_entity_poly.pdbx_strand_id
1 'polypeptide(L)'
;MSAKSDLFTRLQYLNAAVNLPTLIDNGINITEHNGVANLLRKGLGIVAFNILEDFIKDKSLESLNTLSNSGLAFDNLTSFLQDSAIIGALNALAFRSNMLKKESSDWRTLIQEETLKIHSTSREMYEISKYSLVYAGSNISANEIADLLKAFGMSGGWGLMKEVSDGIGGGLPDLAQAYKNAASRRHNAAHTASFQYDYVWIANIKNEILTIAAALDILLTARCRQVNSNLIKKIEEHDIRSALNYRFLEPKNTTYRETTSIGGRSKKNWPSLQNAITTIKPNLVTRNEFLIILDSSRRIEDWFV
;
A
#
# COMPACT_ATOMS: atom_id res chain seq x y z
N MET A 1 -5.60 -14.25 -3.58
CA MET A 1 -5.86 -12.93 -4.19
C MET A 1 -4.79 -12.00 -3.63
N SER A 2 -4.09 -11.22 -4.45
CA SER A 2 -3.02 -10.32 -3.95
C SER A 2 -3.60 -9.02 -3.37
N ALA A 3 -2.86 -8.36 -2.48
CA ALA A 3 -3.22 -7.06 -1.90
C ALA A 3 -3.64 -6.05 -2.98
N LYS A 4 -2.87 -6.01 -4.09
CA LYS A 4 -3.19 -5.16 -5.24
C LYS A 4 -4.52 -5.52 -5.90
N SER A 5 -4.80 -6.80 -6.11
CA SER A 5 -6.08 -7.19 -6.75
C SER A 5 -7.31 -6.84 -5.88
N ASP A 6 -7.22 -6.95 -4.55
CA ASP A 6 -8.28 -6.51 -3.65
C ASP A 6 -8.44 -4.99 -3.68
N LEU A 7 -7.33 -4.24 -3.60
CA LEU A 7 -7.31 -2.78 -3.72
C LEU A 7 -8.06 -2.29 -4.98
N PHE A 8 -7.72 -2.83 -6.14
CA PHE A 8 -8.34 -2.43 -7.41
C PHE A 8 -9.83 -2.75 -7.46
N THR A 9 -10.22 -3.93 -6.97
CA THR A 9 -11.62 -4.33 -6.88
C THR A 9 -12.42 -3.36 -6.01
N ARG A 10 -11.89 -2.99 -4.84
CA ARG A 10 -12.57 -2.08 -3.91
C ARG A 10 -12.56 -0.63 -4.41
N LEU A 11 -11.50 -0.19 -5.08
CA LEU A 11 -11.47 1.13 -5.73
C LEU A 11 -12.46 1.21 -6.91
N GLN A 12 -12.70 0.12 -7.63
CA GLN A 12 -13.75 0.08 -8.65
C GLN A 12 -15.13 0.32 -8.02
N TYR A 13 -15.44 -0.36 -6.90
CA TYR A 13 -16.69 -0.15 -6.18
C TYR A 13 -16.81 1.27 -5.61
N LEU A 14 -15.72 1.81 -5.06
CA LEU A 14 -15.68 3.19 -4.58
C LEU A 14 -16.00 4.17 -5.72
N ASN A 15 -15.35 4.04 -6.88
CA ASN A 15 -15.61 4.93 -8.03
C ASN A 15 -17.05 4.80 -8.55
N ALA A 16 -17.59 3.57 -8.62
CA ALA A 16 -18.97 3.36 -9.01
C ALA A 16 -19.94 4.05 -8.03
N ALA A 17 -19.68 3.92 -6.73
CA ALA A 17 -20.49 4.55 -5.69
C ALA A 17 -20.43 6.08 -5.77
N VAL A 18 -19.24 6.68 -5.90
CA VAL A 18 -19.04 8.14 -5.93
C VAL A 18 -19.80 8.85 -7.05
N ASN A 19 -20.05 8.16 -8.16
CA ASN A 19 -20.78 8.71 -9.31
C ASN A 19 -22.31 8.58 -9.18
N LEU A 20 -22.83 8.04 -8.06
CA LEU A 20 -24.27 7.96 -7.83
C LEU A 20 -24.86 9.36 -7.58
N PRO A 21 -25.98 9.72 -8.24
CA PRO A 21 -26.64 11.01 -8.04
C PRO A 21 -27.00 11.29 -6.57
N THR A 22 -27.28 10.26 -5.78
CA THR A 22 -27.60 10.35 -4.35
C THR A 22 -26.47 10.90 -3.48
N LEU A 23 -25.24 10.98 -3.99
CA LEU A 23 -24.09 11.56 -3.27
C LEU A 23 -23.82 13.03 -3.64
N ILE A 24 -24.50 13.54 -4.67
CA ILE A 24 -24.32 14.89 -5.19
C ILE A 24 -25.37 15.80 -4.57
N ASP A 25 -24.95 16.95 -4.06
CA ASP A 25 -25.86 17.89 -3.41
C ASP A 25 -26.80 18.56 -4.44
N ASN A 26 -28.07 18.68 -4.07
CA ASN A 26 -29.09 19.41 -4.82
C ASN A 26 -29.06 20.89 -4.41
N GLY A 27 -28.09 21.63 -4.94
CA GLY A 27 -27.87 23.03 -4.58
C GLY A 27 -27.33 23.22 -3.16
N ILE A 28 -27.27 24.48 -2.70
CA ILE A 28 -26.61 24.85 -1.43
C ILE A 28 -27.52 24.81 -0.19
N ASN A 29 -28.83 24.63 -0.38
CA ASN A 29 -29.79 24.65 0.72
C ASN A 29 -29.68 23.38 1.56
N ILE A 30 -29.95 23.49 2.86
CA ILE A 30 -30.07 22.32 3.73
C ILE A 30 -31.39 21.62 3.38
N THR A 31 -31.28 20.51 2.68
CA THR A 31 -32.41 19.67 2.26
C THR A 31 -32.24 18.27 2.84
N GLU A 32 -33.33 17.51 2.92
CA GLU A 32 -33.29 16.09 3.32
C GLU A 32 -32.33 15.30 2.42
N HIS A 33 -32.39 15.54 1.10
CA HIS A 33 -31.46 14.94 0.13
C HIS A 33 -30.00 15.23 0.48
N ASN A 34 -29.62 16.49 0.73
CA ASN A 34 -28.24 16.84 1.08
C ASN A 34 -27.80 16.23 2.42
N GLY A 35 -28.74 16.05 3.37
CA GLY A 35 -28.51 15.30 4.60
C GLY A 35 -28.18 13.82 4.34
N VAL A 36 -28.98 13.15 3.50
CA VAL A 36 -28.76 11.76 3.07
C VAL A 36 -27.44 11.64 2.31
N ALA A 37 -27.17 12.53 1.36
CA ALA A 37 -25.94 12.57 0.58
C ALA A 37 -24.71 12.65 1.49
N ASN A 38 -24.72 13.54 2.49
CA ASN A 38 -23.61 13.64 3.43
C ASN A 38 -23.45 12.38 4.29
N LEU A 39 -24.53 11.76 4.75
CA LEU A 39 -24.46 10.51 5.52
C LEU A 39 -23.81 9.39 4.70
N LEU A 40 -24.18 9.26 3.42
CA LEU A 40 -23.59 8.28 2.51
C LEU A 40 -22.11 8.62 2.21
N ARG A 41 -21.78 9.90 2.00
CA ARG A 41 -20.40 10.38 1.85
C ARG A 41 -19.55 10.04 3.08
N LYS A 42 -20.11 10.10 4.29
CA LYS A 42 -19.42 9.66 5.52
C LYS A 42 -19.04 8.19 5.49
N GLY A 43 -19.97 7.31 5.11
CA GLY A 43 -19.68 5.89 4.93
C GLY A 43 -18.57 5.67 3.91
N LEU A 44 -18.66 6.31 2.74
CA LEU A 44 -17.65 6.17 1.69
C LEU A 44 -16.28 6.71 2.08
N GLY A 45 -16.19 7.83 2.79
CA GLY A 45 -14.92 8.37 3.25
C GLY A 45 -14.21 7.45 4.25
N ILE A 46 -14.96 6.79 5.14
CA ILE A 46 -14.40 5.75 6.03
C ILE A 46 -13.91 4.55 5.22
N VAL A 47 -14.72 4.08 4.25
CA VAL A 47 -14.36 2.96 3.37
C VAL A 47 -13.11 3.29 2.56
N ALA A 48 -12.98 4.50 2.02
CA ALA A 48 -11.82 4.93 1.23
C ALA A 48 -10.51 4.83 2.03
N PHE A 49 -10.50 5.27 3.30
CA PHE A 49 -9.33 5.10 4.15
C PHE A 49 -9.05 3.63 4.48
N ASN A 50 -10.08 2.85 4.81
CA ASN A 50 -9.92 1.43 5.10
C ASN A 50 -9.36 0.65 3.91
N ILE A 51 -9.74 1.00 2.67
CA ILE A 51 -9.17 0.40 1.44
C ILE A 51 -7.64 0.57 1.41
N LEU A 52 -7.14 1.77 1.70
CA LEU A 52 -5.70 2.01 1.75
C LEU A 52 -5.04 1.28 2.92
N GLU A 53 -5.68 1.29 4.09
CA GLU A 53 -5.15 0.65 5.29
C GLU A 53 -5.00 -0.87 5.11
N ASP A 54 -6.04 -1.52 4.59
CA ASP A 54 -6.05 -2.95 4.32
C ASP A 54 -4.99 -3.31 3.26
N PHE A 55 -4.84 -2.49 2.21
CA PHE A 55 -3.76 -2.68 1.23
C PHE A 55 -2.37 -2.63 1.88
N ILE A 56 -2.11 -1.65 2.74
CA ILE A 56 -0.81 -1.52 3.42
C ILE A 56 -0.54 -2.75 4.28
N LYS A 57 -1.55 -3.21 5.05
CA LYS A 57 -1.50 -4.43 5.86
C LYS A 57 -1.16 -5.65 5.01
N ASP A 58 -1.98 -5.92 4.00
CA ASP A 58 -1.84 -7.13 3.19
C ASP A 58 -0.55 -7.12 2.37
N LYS A 59 -0.16 -5.96 1.83
CA LYS A 59 1.12 -5.82 1.10
C LYS A 59 2.33 -5.99 2.03
N SER A 60 2.23 -5.51 3.27
CA SER A 60 3.28 -5.75 4.28
C SER A 60 3.40 -7.24 4.56
N LEU A 61 2.28 -7.94 4.75
CA LEU A 61 2.26 -9.38 4.96
C LEU A 61 2.84 -10.16 3.77
N GLU A 62 2.47 -9.83 2.53
CA GLU A 62 3.07 -10.41 1.32
C GLU A 62 4.59 -10.26 1.31
N SER A 63 5.08 -9.09 1.72
CA SER A 63 6.50 -8.76 1.72
C SER A 63 7.25 -9.49 2.85
N LEU A 64 6.66 -9.59 4.04
CA LEU A 64 7.17 -10.39 5.15
C LEU A 64 7.24 -11.89 4.81
N ASN A 65 6.20 -12.40 4.14
CA ASN A 65 6.19 -13.78 3.64
C ASN A 65 7.26 -14.00 2.57
N THR A 66 7.49 -13.01 1.70
CA THR A 66 8.56 -13.10 0.69
C THR A 66 9.93 -13.15 1.35
N LEU A 67 10.18 -12.33 2.37
CA LEU A 67 11.44 -12.37 3.14
C LEU A 67 11.60 -13.70 3.89
N SER A 68 10.56 -14.16 4.59
CA SER A 68 10.58 -15.44 5.33
C SER A 68 10.93 -16.63 4.42
N ASN A 69 10.43 -16.61 3.18
CA ASN A 69 10.68 -17.67 2.19
C ASN A 69 11.93 -17.45 1.33
N SER A 70 12.70 -16.38 1.54
CA SER A 70 13.89 -16.06 0.72
C SER A 70 15.11 -16.94 1.05
N GLY A 71 15.15 -17.54 2.24
CA GLY A 71 16.34 -18.20 2.78
C GLY A 71 17.38 -17.22 3.36
N LEU A 72 17.05 -15.93 3.47
CA LEU A 72 17.86 -14.94 4.18
C LEU A 72 17.94 -15.30 5.67
N ALA A 73 19.15 -15.43 6.22
CA ALA A 73 19.34 -15.68 7.66
C ALA A 73 18.69 -14.57 8.52
N PHE A 74 18.13 -14.95 9.67
CA PHE A 74 17.43 -14.00 10.55
C PHE A 74 18.35 -12.85 11.01
N ASP A 75 19.62 -13.15 11.27
CA ASP A 75 20.64 -12.17 11.67
C ASP A 75 20.98 -11.14 10.58
N ASN A 76 20.63 -11.43 9.31
CA ASN A 76 20.79 -10.51 8.19
C ASN A 76 19.59 -9.58 7.99
N LEU A 77 18.49 -9.77 8.74
CA LEU A 77 17.43 -8.78 8.86
C LEU A 77 17.94 -7.53 9.60
N THR A 78 17.25 -6.40 9.46
CA THR A 78 17.55 -5.23 10.28
C THR A 78 17.28 -5.52 11.75
N SER A 79 18.06 -4.93 12.66
CA SER A 79 17.79 -5.05 14.11
C SER A 79 16.35 -4.67 14.46
N PHE A 80 15.83 -3.63 13.80
CA PHE A 80 14.45 -3.20 13.98
C PHE A 80 13.43 -4.28 13.59
N LEU A 81 13.64 -4.99 12.47
CA LEU A 81 12.77 -6.08 12.06
C LEU A 81 12.94 -7.31 12.95
N GLN A 82 14.15 -7.61 13.43
CA GLN A 82 14.38 -8.70 14.39
C GLN A 82 13.62 -8.44 15.70
N ASP A 83 13.74 -7.22 16.26
CA ASP A 83 13.02 -6.81 17.47
C ASP A 83 11.50 -6.84 17.27
N SER A 84 11.04 -6.37 16.10
CA SER A 84 9.62 -6.40 15.71
C SER A 84 9.09 -7.83 15.54
N ALA A 85 9.90 -8.75 15.01
CA ALA A 85 9.57 -10.15 14.82
C ALA A 85 9.42 -10.92 16.14
N ILE A 86 10.10 -10.46 17.20
CA ILE A 86 10.11 -11.11 18.51
C ILE A 86 9.24 -10.34 19.52
N ILE A 87 9.76 -9.22 20.02
CA ILE A 87 9.13 -8.45 21.10
C ILE A 87 7.89 -7.71 20.58
N GLY A 88 7.97 -7.13 19.38
CA GLY A 88 6.84 -6.46 18.73
C GLY A 88 5.66 -7.41 18.54
N ALA A 89 5.92 -8.57 17.93
CA ALA A 89 4.92 -9.61 17.71
C ALA A 89 4.32 -10.13 19.02
N LEU A 90 5.14 -10.36 20.05
CA LEU A 90 4.66 -10.82 21.37
C LEU A 90 3.71 -9.81 22.01
N ASN A 91 4.05 -8.52 21.98
CA ASN A 91 3.21 -7.45 22.53
C ASN A 91 1.88 -7.31 21.78
N ALA A 92 1.94 -7.33 20.44
CA ALA A 92 0.75 -7.28 19.60
C ALA A 92 -0.16 -8.50 19.81
N LEU A 93 0.44 -9.70 19.96
CA LEU A 93 -0.28 -10.93 20.25
C LEU A 93 -0.97 -10.89 21.62
N ALA A 94 -0.27 -10.39 22.65
CA ALA A 94 -0.85 -10.20 23.98
C ALA A 94 -2.04 -9.25 23.96
N PHE A 95 -1.95 -8.15 23.21
CA PHE A 95 -3.07 -7.23 23.02
C PHE A 95 -4.25 -7.89 22.29
N ARG A 96 -3.99 -8.55 21.15
CA ARG A 96 -5.02 -9.15 20.30
C ARG A 96 -5.74 -10.32 20.97
N SER A 97 -5.00 -11.17 21.66
CA SER A 97 -5.57 -12.30 22.41
C SER A 97 -6.49 -11.84 23.55
N ASN A 98 -6.13 -10.75 24.25
CA ASN A 98 -6.99 -10.15 25.26
C ASN A 98 -8.29 -9.58 24.68
N MET A 99 -8.26 -8.99 23.47
CA MET A 99 -9.48 -8.58 22.77
C MET A 99 -10.37 -9.77 22.42
N LEU A 100 -9.82 -10.79 21.76
CA LEU A 100 -10.58 -11.98 21.36
C LEU A 100 -11.17 -12.72 22.56
N LYS A 101 -10.44 -12.76 23.68
CA LYS A 101 -10.94 -13.32 24.94
C LYS A 101 -12.19 -12.58 25.46
N LYS A 102 -12.25 -11.24 25.32
CA LYS A 102 -13.44 -10.45 25.69
C LYS A 102 -14.61 -10.69 24.74
N GLU A 103 -14.31 -10.95 23.47
CA GLU A 103 -15.30 -11.23 22.41
C GLU A 103 -15.74 -12.71 22.39
N SER A 104 -15.35 -13.52 23.38
CA SER A 104 -15.60 -14.97 23.42
C SER A 104 -15.14 -15.72 22.15
N SER A 105 -14.11 -15.21 21.48
CA SER A 105 -13.53 -15.79 20.27
C SER A 105 -12.31 -16.68 20.59
N ASP A 106 -11.83 -17.44 19.61
CA ASP A 106 -10.72 -18.38 19.80
C ASP A 106 -9.35 -17.68 19.89
N TRP A 107 -9.03 -17.19 21.08
CA TRP A 107 -7.75 -16.56 21.38
C TRP A 107 -6.61 -17.57 21.62
N ARG A 108 -6.92 -18.85 21.90
CA ARG A 108 -5.89 -19.86 22.23
C ARG A 108 -5.15 -20.31 20.99
N THR A 109 -5.89 -20.64 19.94
CA THR A 109 -5.31 -21.02 18.64
C THR A 109 -4.43 -19.89 18.09
N LEU A 110 -4.91 -18.64 18.18
CA LEU A 110 -4.12 -17.47 17.79
C LEU A 110 -2.76 -17.41 18.53
N ILE A 111 -2.75 -17.61 19.85
CA ILE A 111 -1.49 -17.60 20.62
C ILE A 111 -0.57 -18.73 20.15
N GLN A 112 -1.11 -19.94 20.02
CA GLN A 112 -0.33 -21.11 19.65
C GLN A 112 0.31 -20.95 18.26
N GLU A 113 -0.46 -20.53 17.26
CA GLU A 113 0.05 -20.32 15.90
C GLU A 113 1.12 -19.23 15.83
N GLU A 114 0.88 -18.07 16.45
CA GLU A 114 1.80 -16.93 16.33
C GLU A 114 3.06 -17.10 17.19
N THR A 115 2.98 -17.79 18.32
CA THR A 115 4.18 -18.11 19.13
C THR A 115 5.11 -19.11 18.44
N LEU A 116 4.61 -20.01 17.59
CA LEU A 116 5.45 -20.86 16.75
C LEU A 116 6.32 -20.04 15.79
N LYS A 117 5.77 -18.94 15.24
CA LYS A 117 6.49 -18.02 14.36
C LYS A 117 7.58 -17.27 15.12
N ILE A 118 7.25 -16.74 16.30
CA ILE A 118 8.25 -16.11 17.18
C ILE A 118 9.37 -17.08 17.53
N HIS A 119 9.03 -18.32 17.92
CA HIS A 119 10.02 -19.36 18.22
C HIS A 119 10.91 -19.70 17.02
N SER A 120 10.34 -19.69 15.81
CA SER A 120 11.07 -20.02 14.57
C SER A 120 12.22 -19.06 14.28
N THR A 121 12.22 -17.83 14.83
CA THR A 121 13.34 -16.86 14.67
C THR A 121 14.68 -17.34 15.22
N SER A 122 14.67 -18.34 16.11
CA SER A 122 15.88 -19.01 16.62
C SER A 122 16.45 -20.08 15.68
N ARG A 123 15.83 -20.30 14.52
CA ARG A 123 16.16 -21.36 13.56
C ARG A 123 16.60 -20.78 12.22
N GLU A 124 17.25 -21.60 11.40
CA GLU A 124 17.63 -21.22 10.04
C GLU A 124 16.42 -20.87 9.17
N MET A 125 15.35 -21.66 9.27
CA MET A 125 14.07 -21.39 8.62
C MET A 125 13.11 -20.77 9.63
N TYR A 126 12.64 -19.56 9.33
CA TYR A 126 11.72 -18.81 10.17
C TYR A 126 10.55 -18.25 9.38
N GLU A 127 9.48 -17.92 10.10
CA GLU A 127 8.35 -17.16 9.59
C GLU A 127 8.17 -15.91 10.43
N ILE A 128 8.08 -14.74 9.77
CA ILE A 128 7.79 -13.49 10.45
C ILE A 128 6.29 -13.38 10.69
N SER A 129 5.88 -13.16 11.94
CA SER A 129 4.47 -12.97 12.29
C SER A 129 3.86 -11.78 11.56
N LYS A 130 2.59 -11.90 11.17
CA LYS A 130 1.83 -10.75 10.64
C LYS A 130 1.71 -9.62 11.68
N TYR A 131 1.78 -9.95 12.98
CA TYR A 131 1.70 -8.99 14.07
C TYR A 131 3.02 -8.29 14.37
N SER A 132 4.09 -8.57 13.63
CA SER A 132 5.38 -7.92 13.80
C SER A 132 5.35 -6.44 13.42
N LEU A 133 4.56 -6.06 12.41
CA LEU A 133 4.44 -4.69 11.90
C LEU A 133 3.00 -4.40 11.51
N VAL A 134 2.54 -3.15 11.62
CA VAL A 134 1.26 -2.60 11.08
C VAL A 134 -0.06 -3.32 11.44
N TYR A 135 -0.02 -4.43 12.18
CA TYR A 135 -1.17 -5.22 12.64
C TYR A 135 -1.37 -5.18 14.17
N ALA A 136 -0.58 -4.40 14.90
CA ALA A 136 -0.68 -4.29 16.36
C ALA A 136 -1.91 -3.49 16.83
N GLY A 137 -2.23 -2.41 16.13
CA GLY A 137 -3.37 -1.54 16.42
C GLY A 137 -4.59 -1.79 15.53
N SER A 138 -5.71 -1.16 15.88
CA SER A 138 -6.91 -1.13 15.02
C SER A 138 -6.71 -0.31 13.75
N ASN A 139 -5.82 0.69 13.81
CA ASN A 139 -5.52 1.63 12.74
C ASN A 139 -4.01 1.70 12.52
N ILE A 140 -3.57 1.93 11.29
CA ILE A 140 -2.17 2.23 10.96
C ILE A 140 -1.92 3.74 11.07
N SER A 141 -0.89 4.13 11.80
CA SER A 141 -0.40 5.49 11.88
C SER A 141 0.61 5.80 10.78
N ALA A 142 0.82 7.09 10.50
CA ALA A 142 1.85 7.49 9.54
C ALA A 142 3.27 7.07 9.97
N ASN A 143 3.51 6.96 11.28
CA ASN A 143 4.81 6.51 11.80
C ASN A 143 5.00 5.02 11.58
N GLU A 144 3.95 4.20 11.76
CA GLU A 144 4.04 2.75 11.49
C GLU A 144 4.39 2.44 10.03
N ILE A 145 3.98 3.28 9.07
CA ILE A 145 4.39 3.15 7.66
C ILE A 145 5.89 3.47 7.49
N ALA A 146 6.40 4.49 8.19
CA ALA A 146 7.83 4.79 8.17
C ALA A 146 8.65 3.69 8.85
N ASP A 147 8.16 3.15 9.97
CA ASP A 147 8.76 2.03 10.70
C ASP A 147 8.76 0.75 9.88
N LEU A 148 7.70 0.50 9.10
CA LEU A 148 7.66 -0.57 8.11
C LEU A 148 8.82 -0.44 7.11
N LEU A 149 9.03 0.73 6.51
CA LEU A 149 10.13 0.92 5.57
C LEU A 149 11.50 0.74 6.26
N LYS A 150 11.63 1.23 7.49
CA LYS A 150 12.84 1.04 8.31
C LYS A 150 13.11 -0.44 8.59
N ALA A 151 12.09 -1.24 8.86
CA ALA A 151 12.21 -2.68 9.05
C ALA A 151 12.80 -3.38 7.82
N PHE A 152 12.45 -2.91 6.62
CA PHE A 152 13.00 -3.35 5.34
C PHE A 152 14.32 -2.65 4.98
N GLY A 153 15.02 -2.04 5.96
CA GLY A 153 16.32 -1.39 5.78
C GLY A 153 16.27 -0.20 4.83
N MET A 154 15.12 0.45 4.70
CA MET A 154 14.94 1.66 3.90
C MET A 154 14.82 2.85 4.83
N SER A 155 15.87 3.68 4.86
CA SER A 155 15.88 4.93 5.62
C SER A 155 15.15 6.05 4.84
N GLY A 156 14.67 7.07 5.55
CA GLY A 156 13.98 8.24 4.98
C GLY A 156 12.45 8.18 5.01
N GLY A 157 11.85 7.01 5.28
CA GLY A 157 10.40 6.87 5.49
C GLY A 157 9.56 7.47 4.36
N TRP A 158 8.69 8.42 4.69
CA TRP A 158 7.85 9.13 3.73
C TRP A 158 8.63 9.91 2.67
N GLY A 159 9.85 10.39 2.96
CA GLY A 159 10.70 11.06 1.99
C GLY A 159 11.09 10.12 0.85
N LEU A 160 11.39 8.85 1.16
CA LEU A 160 11.67 7.85 0.15
C LEU A 160 10.42 7.47 -0.66
N MET A 161 9.25 7.36 0.00
CA MET A 161 7.99 7.18 -0.73
C MET A 161 7.69 8.35 -1.67
N LYS A 162 8.06 9.58 -1.27
CA LYS A 162 7.94 10.77 -2.11
C LYS A 162 8.84 10.69 -3.34
N GLU A 163 10.11 10.30 -3.17
CA GLU A 163 11.05 10.09 -4.29
C GLU A 163 10.44 9.11 -5.32
N VAL A 164 9.90 7.98 -4.86
CA VAL A 164 9.24 6.99 -5.76
C VAL A 164 7.99 7.57 -6.39
N SER A 165 7.11 8.18 -5.61
CA SER A 165 5.87 8.81 -6.08
C SER A 165 6.13 9.83 -7.20
N ASP A 166 7.13 10.67 -7.06
CA ASP A 166 7.52 11.64 -8.08
C ASP A 166 8.07 10.96 -9.34
N GLY A 167 8.86 9.90 -9.16
CA GLY A 167 9.37 9.07 -10.26
C GLY A 167 8.25 8.41 -11.06
N ILE A 168 7.14 8.04 -10.43
CA ILE A 168 6.03 7.30 -11.08
C ILE A 168 4.82 8.17 -11.47
N GLY A 169 4.89 9.48 -11.29
CA GLY A 169 3.80 10.39 -11.69
C GLY A 169 2.66 10.48 -10.67
N GLY A 170 2.92 10.17 -9.40
CA GLY A 170 1.94 10.27 -8.32
C GLY A 170 1.45 11.71 -8.10
N GLY A 171 2.35 12.69 -8.23
CA GLY A 171 2.01 14.12 -8.28
C GLY A 171 1.29 14.64 -7.02
N LEU A 172 1.59 14.06 -5.87
CA LEU A 172 1.19 14.56 -4.55
C LEU A 172 2.34 15.37 -3.94
N PRO A 173 2.11 16.59 -3.41
CA PRO A 173 3.15 17.39 -2.77
C PRO A 173 3.72 16.76 -1.50
N ASP A 174 2.88 16.10 -0.69
CA ASP A 174 3.28 15.44 0.55
C ASP A 174 2.39 14.21 0.81
N LEU A 175 2.97 13.01 0.70
CA LEU A 175 2.24 11.76 0.91
C LEU A 175 1.90 11.54 2.39
N ALA A 176 2.77 11.96 3.31
CA ALA A 176 2.55 11.79 4.73
C ALA A 176 1.36 12.65 5.18
N GLN A 177 1.29 13.88 4.69
CA GLN A 177 0.18 14.77 4.98
C GLN A 177 -1.12 14.30 4.31
N ALA A 178 -1.08 13.79 3.08
CA ALA A 178 -2.24 13.18 2.44
C ALA A 178 -2.81 12.02 3.27
N TYR A 179 -1.94 11.11 3.74
CA TYR A 179 -2.32 10.01 4.62
C TYR A 179 -2.93 10.50 5.94
N LYS A 180 -2.26 11.45 6.63
CA LYS A 180 -2.74 12.03 7.89
C LYS A 180 -4.09 12.74 7.73
N ASN A 181 -4.29 13.44 6.61
CA ASN A 181 -5.55 14.10 6.29
C ASN A 181 -6.67 13.07 6.10
N ALA A 182 -6.42 11.99 5.37
CA ALA A 182 -7.39 10.92 5.18
C ALA A 182 -7.74 10.24 6.52
N ALA A 183 -6.74 9.95 7.36
CA ALA A 183 -6.94 9.39 8.70
C ALA A 183 -7.76 10.34 9.61
N SER A 184 -7.44 11.64 9.61
CA SER A 184 -8.17 12.65 10.37
C SER A 184 -9.62 12.77 9.90
N ARG A 185 -9.86 12.78 8.58
CA ARG A 185 -11.22 12.81 8.01
C ARG A 185 -12.04 11.58 8.42
N ARG A 186 -11.45 10.37 8.37
CA ARG A 186 -12.10 9.15 8.88
C ARG A 186 -12.48 9.31 10.36
N HIS A 187 -11.54 9.75 11.20
CA HIS A 187 -11.79 9.94 12.64
C HIS A 187 -12.94 10.93 12.88
N ASN A 188 -12.89 12.09 12.24
CA ASN A 188 -13.94 13.10 12.36
C ASN A 188 -15.29 12.59 11.86
N ALA A 189 -15.32 11.82 10.77
CA ALA A 189 -16.55 11.25 10.23
C ALA A 189 -17.22 10.25 11.19
N ALA A 190 -16.42 9.45 11.90
CA ALA A 190 -16.91 8.45 12.84
C ALA A 190 -17.39 9.06 14.16
N HIS A 191 -16.78 10.16 14.61
CA HIS A 191 -17.04 10.71 15.95
C HIS A 191 -17.82 12.03 15.97
N THR A 192 -17.85 12.78 14.85
CA THR A 192 -18.49 14.10 14.79
C THR A 192 -19.77 14.02 13.96
N ALA A 193 -20.93 14.11 14.64
CA ALA A 193 -22.24 14.05 13.99
C ALA A 193 -22.41 15.13 12.90
N SER A 194 -21.90 16.34 13.14
CA SER A 194 -21.99 17.48 12.21
C SER A 194 -20.97 17.47 11.07
N PHE A 195 -20.02 16.53 11.05
CA PHE A 195 -18.98 16.48 10.02
C PHE A 195 -19.58 16.37 8.62
N GLN A 196 -19.09 17.19 7.70
CA GLN A 196 -19.49 17.20 6.30
C GLN A 196 -18.31 16.74 5.45
N TYR A 197 -18.51 15.68 4.67
CA TYR A 197 -17.52 15.32 3.66
C TYR A 197 -17.71 16.16 2.42
N ASP A 198 -16.61 16.76 1.97
CA ASP A 198 -16.52 17.37 0.65
C ASP A 198 -16.59 16.30 -0.45
N TYR A 199 -17.54 16.45 -1.37
CA TYR A 199 -17.70 15.58 -2.52
C TYR A 199 -16.43 15.55 -3.39
N VAL A 200 -15.78 16.70 -3.57
CA VAL A 200 -14.57 16.81 -4.41
C VAL A 200 -13.43 15.99 -3.82
N TRP A 201 -13.30 15.96 -2.49
CA TRP A 201 -12.30 15.12 -1.84
C TRP A 201 -12.58 13.63 -2.07
N ILE A 202 -13.82 13.16 -1.89
CA ILE A 202 -14.17 11.75 -2.13
C ILE A 202 -13.96 11.36 -3.60
N ALA A 203 -14.26 12.26 -4.54
CA ALA A 203 -14.00 12.03 -5.96
C ALA A 203 -12.51 11.89 -6.30
N ASN A 204 -11.63 12.54 -5.54
CA ASN A 204 -10.20 12.57 -5.81
C ASN A 204 -9.36 11.59 -4.96
N ILE A 205 -9.90 11.08 -3.85
CA ILE A 205 -9.16 10.22 -2.90
C ILE A 205 -8.57 8.98 -3.55
N LYS A 206 -9.19 8.45 -4.61
CA LYS A 206 -8.66 7.33 -5.41
C LYS A 206 -7.21 7.60 -5.84
N ASN A 207 -6.93 8.80 -6.33
CA ASN A 207 -5.60 9.15 -6.85
C ASN A 207 -4.56 9.18 -5.72
N GLU A 208 -4.95 9.64 -4.54
CA GLU A 208 -4.09 9.63 -3.36
C GLU A 208 -3.80 8.19 -2.90
N ILE A 209 -4.84 7.35 -2.85
CA ILE A 209 -4.73 5.92 -2.49
C ILE A 209 -3.79 5.21 -3.47
N LEU A 210 -4.01 5.33 -4.78
CA LEU A 210 -3.17 4.69 -5.81
C LEU A 210 -1.72 5.14 -5.72
N THR A 211 -1.49 6.43 -5.47
CA THR A 211 -0.13 6.98 -5.35
C THR A 211 0.62 6.41 -4.15
N ILE A 212 -0.01 6.40 -2.97
CA ILE A 212 0.59 5.84 -1.75
C ILE A 212 0.79 4.32 -1.91
N ALA A 213 -0.22 3.62 -2.44
CA ALA A 213 -0.18 2.18 -2.63
C ALA A 213 0.91 1.75 -3.61
N ALA A 214 1.01 2.39 -4.77
CA ALA A 214 2.03 2.09 -5.78
C ALA A 214 3.44 2.36 -5.25
N ALA A 215 3.66 3.50 -4.58
CA ALA A 215 4.96 3.82 -4.01
C ALA A 215 5.41 2.78 -2.96
N LEU A 216 4.50 2.36 -2.08
CA LEU A 216 4.78 1.34 -1.07
C LEU A 216 5.06 -0.04 -1.71
N ASP A 217 4.23 -0.46 -2.65
CA ASP A 217 4.35 -1.76 -3.33
C ASP A 217 5.68 -1.88 -4.07
N ILE A 218 6.06 -0.83 -4.81
CA ILE A 218 7.32 -0.76 -5.54
C ILE A 218 8.50 -0.86 -4.57
N LEU A 219 8.50 -0.09 -3.48
CA LEU A 219 9.59 -0.09 -2.51
C LEU A 219 9.78 -1.46 -1.84
N LEU A 220 8.70 -2.04 -1.33
CA LEU A 220 8.76 -3.35 -0.67
C LEU A 220 9.16 -4.44 -1.66
N THR A 221 8.60 -4.43 -2.87
CA THR A 221 8.95 -5.43 -3.89
C THR A 221 10.37 -5.27 -4.40
N ALA A 222 10.85 -4.03 -4.61
CA ALA A 222 12.23 -3.75 -4.97
C ALA A 222 13.20 -4.29 -3.92
N ARG A 223 12.92 -4.06 -2.64
CA ARG A 223 13.75 -4.57 -1.55
C ARG A 223 13.76 -6.11 -1.53
N CYS A 224 12.59 -6.74 -1.61
CA CYS A 224 12.51 -8.21 -1.66
C CYS A 224 13.29 -8.79 -2.85
N ARG A 225 13.21 -8.18 -4.04
CA ARG A 225 14.01 -8.59 -5.21
C ARG A 225 15.51 -8.47 -4.93
N GLN A 226 15.95 -7.39 -4.29
CA GLN A 226 17.37 -7.20 -3.94
C GLN A 226 17.87 -8.26 -2.95
N VAL A 227 17.09 -8.55 -1.90
CA VAL A 227 17.41 -9.60 -0.93
C VAL A 227 17.52 -10.95 -1.64
N ASN A 228 16.54 -11.31 -2.46
CA ASN A 228 16.55 -12.57 -3.20
C ASN A 228 17.73 -12.70 -4.17
N SER A 229 18.30 -11.58 -4.64
CA SER A 229 19.48 -11.59 -5.51
C SER A 229 20.80 -11.79 -4.75
N ASN A 230 20.85 -11.53 -3.44
CA ASN A 230 22.03 -11.71 -2.61
C ASN A 230 21.66 -11.93 -1.14
N LEU A 231 21.55 -13.20 -0.74
CA LEU A 231 21.11 -13.63 0.59
C LEU A 231 22.17 -13.48 1.70
N ILE A 232 23.44 -13.25 1.33
CA ILE A 232 24.53 -13.11 2.30
C ILE A 232 24.59 -11.68 2.84
N LYS A 233 24.12 -10.72 2.03
CA LYS A 233 24.14 -9.31 2.34
C LYS A 233 23.03 -8.95 3.32
N LYS A 234 23.31 -8.10 4.31
CA LYS A 234 22.28 -7.59 5.23
C LYS A 234 21.29 -6.70 4.49
N ILE A 235 20.03 -6.71 4.91
CA ILE A 235 18.95 -5.93 4.27
C ILE A 235 19.31 -4.44 4.12
N GLU A 236 19.88 -3.85 5.17
CA GLU A 236 20.21 -2.41 5.22
C GLU A 236 21.39 -2.01 4.32
N GLU A 237 22.23 -2.96 3.91
CA GLU A 237 23.39 -2.67 3.07
C GLU A 237 23.00 -2.56 1.57
N HIS A 238 21.80 -2.99 1.20
CA HIS A 238 21.31 -2.86 -0.17
C HIS A 238 20.88 -1.41 -0.45
N ASP A 239 21.42 -0.81 -1.51
CA ASP A 239 20.99 0.51 -1.96
C ASP A 239 19.66 0.42 -2.71
N ILE A 240 18.57 0.88 -2.09
CA ILE A 240 17.24 0.84 -2.68
C ILE A 240 17.17 1.64 -3.99
N ARG A 241 17.90 2.74 -4.12
CA ARG A 241 17.83 3.62 -5.31
C ARG A 241 18.35 2.94 -6.57
N SER A 242 19.30 2.01 -6.42
CA SER A 242 19.82 1.19 -7.52
C SER A 242 18.78 0.20 -8.10
N ALA A 243 17.69 -0.07 -7.38
CA ALA A 243 16.65 -1.01 -7.79
C ALA A 243 15.37 -0.35 -8.32
N LEU A 244 15.33 0.98 -8.44
CA LEU A 244 14.14 1.72 -8.88
C LEU A 244 14.23 2.09 -10.36
N ASN A 245 13.93 1.13 -11.24
CA ASN A 245 13.87 1.37 -12.68
C ASN A 245 12.43 1.32 -13.19
N TYR A 246 12.02 2.33 -13.96
CA TYR A 246 10.64 2.46 -14.41
C TYR A 246 10.50 2.35 -15.92
N ARG A 247 9.40 1.72 -16.34
CA ARG A 247 8.83 1.83 -17.67
C ARG A 247 7.44 2.40 -17.56
N PHE A 248 7.07 3.23 -18.52
CA PHE A 248 5.75 3.84 -18.56
C PHE A 248 5.02 3.41 -19.82
N LEU A 249 3.71 3.20 -19.69
CA LEU A 249 2.79 3.15 -20.80
C LEU A 249 1.88 4.38 -20.71
N GLU A 250 2.03 5.27 -21.68
CA GLU A 250 1.28 6.53 -21.77
C GLU A 250 0.31 6.46 -22.96
N PRO A 251 -0.99 6.76 -22.78
CA PRO A 251 -1.93 6.80 -23.89
C PRO A 251 -1.58 7.95 -24.84
N LYS A 252 -1.57 7.64 -26.13
CA LYS A 252 -1.37 8.59 -27.23
C LYS A 252 -2.35 8.28 -28.35
N ASN A 253 -3.42 9.06 -28.42
CA ASN A 253 -4.55 8.85 -29.34
C ASN A 253 -5.09 7.42 -29.17
N THR A 254 -4.95 6.58 -30.19
CA THR A 254 -5.40 5.17 -30.21
C THR A 254 -4.29 4.17 -29.86
N THR A 255 -3.11 4.64 -29.48
CA THR A 255 -1.93 3.80 -29.19
C THR A 255 -1.39 4.05 -27.79
N TYR A 256 -0.53 3.16 -27.31
CA TYR A 256 0.18 3.32 -26.04
C TYR A 256 1.68 3.46 -26.29
N ARG A 257 2.28 4.51 -25.75
CA ARG A 257 3.71 4.80 -25.88
C ARG A 257 4.46 4.19 -24.70
N GLU A 258 5.45 3.35 -24.98
CA GLU A 258 6.44 2.88 -24.01
C GLU A 258 7.56 3.91 -23.86
N THR A 259 7.82 4.37 -22.64
CA THR A 259 8.91 5.30 -22.30
C THR A 259 9.65 4.83 -21.04
N THR A 260 10.86 5.33 -20.81
CA THR A 260 11.65 5.09 -19.58
C THR A 260 11.57 6.24 -18.58
N SER A 261 10.94 7.34 -18.98
CA SER A 261 10.67 8.51 -18.15
C SER A 261 9.37 9.15 -18.63
N ILE A 262 8.59 9.71 -17.71
CA ILE A 262 7.30 10.34 -18.01
C ILE A 262 7.50 11.44 -19.06
N GLY A 263 6.70 11.42 -20.13
CA GLY A 263 6.82 12.39 -21.22
C GLY A 263 8.08 12.24 -22.09
N GLY A 264 8.91 11.22 -21.84
CA GLY A 264 10.18 11.00 -22.54
C GLY A 264 10.03 10.51 -23.99
N ARG A 265 11.17 10.18 -24.60
CA ARG A 265 11.22 9.64 -25.96
C ARG A 265 10.56 8.25 -26.00
N SER A 266 9.70 8.04 -27.00
CA SER A 266 9.11 6.71 -27.26
C SER A 266 10.22 5.70 -27.56
N LYS A 267 10.22 4.60 -26.80
CA LYS A 267 10.98 3.39 -27.12
C LYS A 267 10.22 2.52 -28.11
N LYS A 268 8.90 2.41 -27.92
CA LYS A 268 7.99 1.63 -28.77
C LYS A 268 6.57 2.16 -28.64
N ASN A 269 5.78 2.05 -29.70
CA ASN A 269 4.35 2.30 -29.66
C ASN A 269 3.61 0.97 -29.80
N TRP A 270 2.57 0.79 -28.99
CA TRP A 270 1.77 -0.42 -28.93
C TRP A 270 0.35 -0.11 -29.42
N PRO A 271 -0.26 -1.03 -30.20
CA PRO A 271 -1.61 -0.82 -30.73
C PRO A 271 -2.71 -0.94 -29.66
N SER A 272 -2.43 -1.61 -28.53
CA SER A 272 -3.34 -1.73 -27.40
C SER A 272 -2.57 -1.90 -26.10
N LEU A 273 -3.22 -1.55 -24.99
CA LEU A 273 -2.66 -1.73 -23.64
C LEU A 273 -2.37 -3.20 -23.36
N GLN A 274 -3.30 -4.09 -23.71
CA GLN A 274 -3.17 -5.53 -23.47
C GLN A 274 -1.94 -6.12 -24.18
N ASN A 275 -1.68 -5.73 -25.44
CA ASN A 275 -0.52 -6.21 -26.18
C ASN A 275 0.79 -5.76 -25.55
N ALA A 276 0.82 -4.52 -25.03
CA ALA A 276 1.97 -4.00 -24.30
C ALA A 276 2.21 -4.79 -23.00
N ILE A 277 1.16 -4.98 -22.18
CA ILE A 277 1.26 -5.69 -20.89
C ILE A 277 1.72 -7.13 -21.11
N THR A 278 1.10 -7.88 -22.01
CA THR A 278 1.46 -9.29 -22.27
C THR A 278 2.92 -9.45 -22.69
N THR A 279 3.50 -8.45 -23.37
CA THR A 279 4.90 -8.51 -23.82
C THR A 279 5.89 -8.00 -22.77
N ILE A 280 5.55 -6.93 -22.05
CA ILE A 280 6.47 -6.27 -21.11
C ILE A 280 6.50 -6.99 -19.78
N LYS A 281 5.33 -7.36 -19.23
CA LYS A 281 5.18 -7.90 -17.87
C LYS A 281 6.07 -9.11 -17.57
N PRO A 282 6.21 -10.12 -18.44
CA PRO A 282 7.06 -11.29 -18.16
C PRO A 282 8.55 -10.95 -17.96
N ASN A 283 9.00 -9.80 -18.47
CA ASN A 283 10.40 -9.40 -18.46
C ASN A 283 10.74 -8.42 -17.33
N LEU A 284 9.76 -8.00 -16.51
CA LEU A 284 9.98 -6.96 -15.49
C LEU A 284 10.96 -7.43 -14.40
N VAL A 285 10.79 -8.66 -13.91
CA VAL A 285 11.66 -9.23 -12.87
C VAL A 285 13.08 -9.41 -13.40
N THR A 286 13.24 -10.00 -14.58
CA THR A 286 14.56 -10.27 -15.18
C THR A 286 15.33 -9.00 -15.52
N ARG A 287 14.63 -7.91 -15.83
CA ARG A 287 15.23 -6.60 -16.11
C ARG A 287 15.32 -5.68 -14.91
N ASN A 288 14.85 -6.12 -13.74
CA ASN A 288 14.75 -5.31 -12.53
C ASN A 288 14.03 -3.96 -12.78
N GLU A 289 12.91 -4.02 -13.48
CA GLU A 289 12.07 -2.89 -13.85
C GLU A 289 10.66 -3.01 -13.23
N PHE A 290 9.99 -1.87 -13.14
CA PHE A 290 8.58 -1.73 -12.79
C PHE A 290 7.83 -1.09 -13.95
N LEU A 291 6.61 -1.56 -14.23
CA LEU A 291 5.76 -0.97 -15.27
C LEU A 291 4.71 -0.09 -14.62
N ILE A 292 4.61 1.16 -15.04
CA ILE A 292 3.59 2.12 -14.61
C ILE A 292 2.69 2.44 -15.81
N ILE A 293 1.38 2.32 -15.63
CA ILE A 293 0.39 2.71 -16.63
C ILE A 293 -0.19 4.04 -16.18
N LEU A 294 -0.11 5.03 -17.06
CA LEU A 294 -0.62 6.37 -16.81
C LEU A 294 -1.89 6.62 -17.62
N ASP A 295 -2.80 7.40 -17.07
CA ASP A 295 -3.95 7.92 -17.82
C ASP A 295 -3.55 9.11 -18.71
N SER A 296 -4.54 9.69 -19.42
CA SER A 296 -4.33 10.87 -20.26
C SER A 296 -3.91 12.13 -19.48
N SER A 297 -4.17 12.17 -18.17
CA SER A 297 -3.76 13.23 -17.25
C SER A 297 -2.40 12.94 -16.58
N ARG A 298 -1.71 11.87 -17.02
CA ARG A 298 -0.44 11.38 -16.45
C ARG A 298 -0.54 10.98 -14.97
N ARG A 299 -1.72 10.55 -14.52
CA ARG A 299 -1.92 9.95 -13.20
C ARG A 299 -1.83 8.44 -13.31
N ILE A 300 -1.43 7.79 -12.22
CA ILE A 300 -1.32 6.34 -12.15
C ILE A 300 -2.70 5.72 -12.33
N GLU A 301 -2.85 4.89 -13.36
CA GLU A 301 -4.02 4.06 -13.60
C GLU A 301 -3.79 2.64 -13.08
N ASP A 302 -2.61 2.08 -13.34
CA ASP A 302 -2.20 0.74 -12.91
C ASP A 302 -0.67 0.61 -12.82
N TRP A 303 -0.16 -0.42 -12.15
CA TRP A 303 1.28 -0.72 -12.09
C TRP A 303 1.58 -2.22 -12.03
N PHE A 304 2.78 -2.65 -12.41
CA PHE A 304 3.23 -4.03 -12.26
C PHE A 304 4.62 -4.06 -11.62
N VAL A 305 4.69 -4.87 -10.56
CA VAL A 305 5.89 -5.22 -9.80
C VAL A 305 6.35 -6.65 -10.07
#